data_AF-A0A2D4IUC2-F1
#
_entry.id   AF-A0A2D4IUC2-F1
#
_cell.length_a   1.000
_cell.length_b   1.000
_cell.length_c   1.000
_cell.angle_alpha   90.00
_cell.angle_beta   90.00
_cell.angle_gamma   90.00
#
_symmetry.space_group_name_H-M   'P 1'
#
loop_
_entity.id
_entity.type
_entity.pdbx_description
1 polymer ?
#
loop_
_entity_poly.entity_id
_entity_poly.type
_entity_poly.pdbx_seq_one_letter_code
_entity_poly.pdbx_strand_id
1 'polypeptide(L)'
;MIEQYHNHSDHYCLNLDSGMVIDSYRMGNEARFINHSCNPNCEMQKWSVNGVYRIGLYALKDMPAGTELTYDYNFHSFNVEKQQLCKCGFEKCRGIIGGKSQRMNGLLSKANQVVTAQRRPSRSKEKRKSKKKKKKRKGHVPE
;
A
#
# COMPACT_ATOMS: atom_id res chain seq x y z
N MET A 1 -14.87 -8.38 7.95
CA MET A 1 -14.65 -7.98 9.35
C MET A 1 -15.99 -8.13 10.05
N ILE A 2 -16.04 -8.88 11.15
CA ILE A 2 -17.28 -9.29 11.84
C ILE A 2 -18.17 -8.06 12.06
N GLU A 3 -19.45 -8.17 11.76
CA GLU A 3 -20.50 -7.12 11.90
C GLU A 3 -20.42 -6.33 13.22
N GLN A 4 -19.80 -6.92 14.24
CA GLN A 4 -19.53 -6.36 15.57
C GLN A 4 -18.74 -5.04 15.60
N TYR A 5 -17.86 -4.73 14.64
CA TYR A 5 -16.99 -3.54 14.73
C TYR A 5 -17.33 -2.41 13.74
N HIS A 6 -18.48 -2.49 13.06
CA HIS A 6 -18.85 -1.58 11.97
C HIS A 6 -18.85 -0.08 12.39
N ASN A 7 -19.17 0.20 13.65
CA ASN A 7 -19.28 1.55 14.17
C ASN A 7 -17.99 2.12 14.77
N HIS A 8 -16.87 1.40 14.70
CA HIS A 8 -15.60 1.90 15.22
C HIS A 8 -14.81 2.73 14.21
N SER A 9 -14.19 3.80 14.72
CA SER A 9 -13.31 4.68 13.97
C SER A 9 -11.95 4.06 13.70
N ASP A 10 -11.45 3.23 14.62
CA ASP A 10 -10.09 2.68 14.60
C ASP A 10 -10.07 1.17 14.38
N HIS A 11 -8.98 0.67 13.81
CA HIS A 11 -8.82 -0.72 13.40
C HIS A 11 -7.54 -1.32 13.99
N TYR A 12 -7.69 -2.44 14.70
CA TYR A 12 -6.63 -3.08 15.48
C TYR A 12 -6.48 -4.55 15.03
N CYS A 13 -5.96 -4.77 13.82
CA CYS A 13 -5.83 -6.12 13.26
C CYS A 13 -4.59 -6.27 12.36
N LEU A 14 -3.97 -7.45 12.40
CA LEU A 14 -2.81 -7.81 11.57
C LEU A 14 -3.00 -9.18 10.93
N ASN A 15 -2.67 -9.28 9.64
CA ASN A 15 -2.63 -10.57 8.95
C ASN A 15 -1.48 -11.44 9.46
N LEU A 16 -1.76 -12.69 9.82
CA LEU A 16 -0.75 -13.64 10.29
C LEU A 16 -0.38 -14.63 9.18
N ASP A 17 -1.28 -15.57 8.87
CA ASP A 17 -1.04 -16.61 7.87
C ASP A 17 -2.35 -17.32 7.49
N SER A 18 -2.46 -17.80 6.24
CA SER A 18 -3.54 -18.70 5.82
C SER A 18 -4.97 -18.23 6.15
N GLY A 19 -5.21 -16.92 6.08
CA GLY A 19 -6.50 -16.30 6.43
C GLY A 19 -6.71 -16.04 7.93
N MET A 20 -5.76 -16.41 8.79
CA MET A 20 -5.75 -16.06 10.21
C MET A 20 -5.28 -14.62 10.43
N VAL A 21 -5.86 -13.99 11.46
CA VAL A 21 -5.64 -12.60 11.83
C VAL A 21 -5.37 -12.52 13.33
N ILE A 22 -4.45 -11.64 13.73
CA ILE A 22 -4.30 -11.20 15.11
C ILE A 22 -5.24 -10.01 15.31
N ASP A 23 -6.32 -10.21 16.08
CA ASP A 23 -7.27 -9.15 16.48
C ASP A 23 -6.87 -8.60 17.85
N SER A 24 -6.38 -7.34 17.87
CA SER A 24 -6.03 -6.63 19.11
C SER A 24 -7.07 -5.58 19.53
N TYR A 25 -8.28 -5.67 18.97
CA TYR A 25 -9.38 -4.76 19.28
C TYR A 25 -9.76 -4.81 20.76
N ARG A 26 -10.03 -6.02 21.29
CA ARG A 26 -10.44 -6.26 22.68
C ARG A 26 -9.29 -6.66 23.61
N MET A 27 -8.30 -7.37 23.10
CA MET A 27 -7.19 -7.92 23.89
C MET A 27 -5.88 -7.75 23.14
N GLY A 28 -4.87 -7.17 23.76
CA GLY A 28 -3.58 -6.92 23.11
C GLY A 28 -2.57 -6.35 24.08
N ASN A 29 -1.52 -5.76 23.54
CA ASN A 29 -0.49 -5.01 24.28
C ASN A 29 -0.33 -3.61 23.67
N GLU A 30 0.64 -2.85 24.18
CA GLU A 30 0.95 -1.48 23.73
C GLU A 30 1.21 -1.35 22.22
N ALA A 31 1.63 -2.42 21.55
CA ALA A 31 1.87 -2.38 20.10
C ALA A 31 0.61 -2.04 19.29
N ARG A 32 -0.59 -2.21 19.86
CA ARG A 32 -1.86 -1.82 19.23
C ARG A 32 -1.97 -0.32 18.94
N PHE A 33 -1.19 0.52 19.63
CA PHE A 33 -1.23 1.98 19.47
C PHE A 33 -0.16 2.52 18.51
N ILE A 34 0.68 1.66 17.94
CA ILE A 34 1.74 2.07 17.02
C ILE A 34 1.11 2.50 15.70
N ASN A 35 1.31 3.77 15.34
CA ASN A 35 0.61 4.40 14.22
C ASN A 35 1.16 4.01 12.84
N HIS A 36 0.37 4.37 11.83
CA HIS A 36 0.74 4.28 10.44
C HIS A 36 1.70 5.39 10.01
N SER A 37 2.70 5.06 9.19
CA SER A 37 3.41 6.04 8.36
C SER A 37 3.63 5.54 6.94
N CYS A 38 3.56 6.46 5.97
CA CYS A 38 3.97 6.18 4.59
C CYS A 38 5.50 6.16 4.41
N ASN A 39 6.25 6.63 5.42
CA ASN A 39 7.70 6.49 5.53
C ASN A 39 8.03 5.93 6.93
N PRO A 40 7.78 4.63 7.16
CA PRO A 40 7.89 4.04 8.48
C PRO A 40 9.34 3.96 8.98
N ASN A 41 9.49 3.81 10.29
CA ASN A 41 10.76 3.51 10.95
C ASN A 41 10.83 2.09 11.53
N CYS A 42 9.70 1.37 11.54
CA CYS A 42 9.61 -0.03 11.90
C CYS A 42 8.86 -0.84 10.84
N GLU A 43 9.03 -2.16 10.90
CA GLU A 43 8.26 -3.13 10.11
C GLU A 43 7.76 -4.28 11.00
N MET A 44 6.71 -4.95 10.52
CA MET A 44 6.21 -6.18 11.12
C MET A 44 6.84 -7.37 10.42
N GLN A 45 7.44 -8.28 11.19
CA GLN A 45 8.03 -9.51 10.65
C GLN A 45 7.34 -10.75 11.24
N LYS A 46 7.04 -11.72 10.38
CA LYS A 46 6.50 -13.03 10.77
C LYS A 46 7.64 -13.98 11.12
N TRP A 47 7.58 -14.54 12.32
CA TRP A 47 8.56 -15.48 12.86
C TRP A 47 7.89 -16.79 13.24
N SER A 48 8.52 -17.92 12.93
CA SER A 48 8.15 -19.21 13.52
C SER A 48 8.84 -19.35 14.87
N VAL A 49 8.07 -19.41 15.94
CA VAL A 49 8.56 -19.58 17.31
C VAL A 49 7.98 -20.87 17.84
N ASN A 50 8.82 -21.89 18.01
CA ASN A 50 8.42 -23.25 18.41
C ASN A 50 7.29 -23.83 17.53
N GLY A 51 7.39 -23.62 16.21
CA GLY A 51 6.42 -24.12 15.23
C GLY A 51 5.14 -23.29 15.11
N VAL A 52 5.01 -22.18 15.84
CA VAL A 52 3.84 -21.28 15.79
C VAL A 52 4.26 -19.93 15.22
N TYR A 53 3.53 -19.43 14.23
CA TYR A 53 3.79 -18.09 13.69
C TYR A 53 3.41 -17.00 14.70
N ARG A 54 4.32 -16.05 14.89
CA ARG A 54 4.13 -14.81 15.66
C ARG A 54 4.60 -13.63 14.83
N ILE A 55 4.14 -12.43 15.20
CA ILE A 55 4.58 -11.18 14.57
C ILE A 55 5.36 -10.35 15.58
N GLY A 56 6.55 -9.91 15.20
CA GLY A 56 7.35 -8.95 15.96
C GLY A 56 7.50 -7.64 15.20
N LEU A 57 7.65 -6.55 15.94
CA LEU A 57 8.01 -5.24 15.39
C LEU A 57 9.53 -5.08 15.42
N TYR A 58 10.12 -4.71 14.29
CA TYR A 58 11.57 -4.54 14.14
C TYR A 58 11.89 -3.15 13.58
N ALA A 59 12.99 -2.56 14.02
CA ALA A 59 13.46 -1.28 13.51
C ALA A 59 14.02 -1.44 12.09
N LEU A 60 13.65 -0.52 11.19
CA LEU A 60 14.19 -0.41 9.83
C LEU A 60 15.42 0.51 9.77
N LYS A 61 15.59 1.36 10.79
CA LYS A 61 16.64 2.38 10.87
C LYS A 61 16.87 2.75 12.34
N ASP A 62 18.03 3.34 12.61
CA ASP A 62 18.34 3.86 13.94
C ASP A 62 17.37 5.00 14.31
N MET A 63 16.99 5.08 15.59
CA MET A 63 16.03 6.05 16.10
C MET A 63 16.51 6.66 17.42
N PRO A 64 16.51 8.00 17.55
CA PRO A 64 16.80 8.65 18.83
C PRO A 64 15.65 8.48 19.84
N ALA A 65 15.95 8.71 21.12
CA ALA A 65 14.95 8.70 22.17
C ALA A 65 13.83 9.72 21.89
N GLY A 66 12.58 9.35 22.19
CA GLY A 66 11.40 10.18 21.91
C GLY A 66 10.83 10.06 20.49
N THR A 67 11.42 9.24 19.63
CA THR A 67 10.88 8.97 18.29
C THR A 67 9.59 8.15 18.37
N GLU A 68 8.51 8.62 17.73
CA GLU A 68 7.29 7.83 17.55
C GLU A 68 7.57 6.61 16.66
N LEU A 69 7.20 5.41 17.12
CA LEU A 69 7.30 4.19 16.32
C LEU A 69 6.15 4.14 15.31
N THR A 70 6.46 3.80 14.06
CA THR A 70 5.47 3.72 12.98
C THR A 70 5.79 2.56 12.02
N TYR A 71 4.75 1.94 11.46
CA TYR A 71 4.90 0.93 10.41
C TYR A 71 3.88 1.14 9.28
N ASP A 72 4.10 0.54 8.11
CA ASP A 72 3.16 0.63 7.00
C ASP A 72 2.00 -0.38 7.17
N TYR A 73 0.84 0.12 7.58
CA TYR A 73 -0.39 -0.68 7.71
C TYR A 73 -0.81 -1.37 6.40
N ASN A 74 -0.52 -0.76 5.23
CA ASN A 74 -0.98 -1.27 3.93
C ASN A 74 -0.19 -2.48 3.45
N PHE A 75 0.97 -2.76 4.04
CA PHE A 75 1.73 -3.98 3.71
C PHE A 75 1.03 -5.23 4.25
N HIS A 76 0.29 -5.08 5.36
CA HIS A 76 -0.40 -6.17 6.05
C HIS A 76 -1.91 -5.95 6.16
N SER A 77 -2.48 -4.98 5.41
CA SER A 77 -3.85 -4.51 5.66
C SER A 77 -4.88 -5.58 5.32
N PHE A 78 -5.75 -5.87 6.29
CA PHE A 78 -6.94 -6.71 6.13
C PHE A 78 -8.18 -5.90 5.73
N ASN A 79 -8.19 -4.58 5.97
CA ASN A 79 -9.37 -3.75 5.77
C ASN A 79 -9.30 -2.95 4.47
N VAL A 80 -9.89 -3.49 3.40
CA VAL A 80 -9.95 -2.85 2.06
C VAL A 80 -11.14 -1.90 1.92
N GLU A 81 -12.15 -2.05 2.78
CA GLU A 81 -13.46 -1.42 2.59
C GLU A 81 -13.58 -0.02 3.24
N LYS A 82 -12.93 0.20 4.40
CA LYS A 82 -12.96 1.48 5.11
C LYS A 82 -11.60 2.16 5.03
N GLN A 83 -11.52 3.22 4.23
CA GLN A 83 -10.32 4.05 4.10
C GLN A 83 -10.32 5.16 5.16
N GLN A 84 -9.15 5.49 5.67
CA GLN A 84 -8.95 6.60 6.62
C GLN A 84 -7.97 7.61 6.01
N LEU A 85 -8.06 8.89 6.38
CA LEU A 85 -7.09 9.89 5.96
C LEU A 85 -5.75 9.66 6.67
N CYS A 86 -4.67 9.59 5.91
CA CYS A 86 -3.32 9.46 6.45
C CYS A 86 -2.77 10.82 6.88
N LYS A 87 -2.32 10.92 8.13
CA LYS A 87 -1.76 12.14 8.72
C LYS A 87 -0.27 12.02 9.08
N CYS A 88 0.46 11.10 8.44
CA CYS A 88 1.86 10.82 8.79
C CYS A 88 2.86 11.96 8.50
N GLY A 89 2.46 13.05 7.84
CA GLY A 89 3.30 14.22 7.58
C GLY A 89 4.42 14.02 6.55
N PHE A 90 4.59 12.83 5.98
CA PHE A 90 5.62 12.58 4.97
C PHE A 90 5.32 13.30 3.65
N GLU A 91 6.34 13.88 3.00
CA GLU A 91 6.18 14.64 1.74
C GLU A 91 5.53 13.82 0.62
N LYS A 92 5.82 12.51 0.54
CA LYS A 92 5.22 11.59 -0.44
C LYS A 92 4.16 10.70 0.20
N CYS A 93 3.42 11.23 1.19
CA CYS A 93 2.30 10.54 1.82
C CYS A 93 1.26 10.10 0.79
N ARG A 94 0.71 8.89 0.94
CA ARG A 94 -0.35 8.35 0.08
C ARG A 94 -1.71 9.04 0.26
N GLY A 95 -1.86 9.88 1.30
CA GLY A 95 -3.09 10.58 1.66
C GLY A 95 -4.13 9.70 2.37
N ILE A 96 -4.07 8.37 2.21
CA ILE A 96 -5.01 7.41 2.79
C ILE A 96 -4.30 6.22 3.45
N ILE A 97 -4.92 5.67 4.50
CA ILE A 97 -4.60 4.40 5.15
C ILE A 97 -5.67 3.39 4.72
N GLY A 98 -5.24 2.22 4.28
CA GLY A 98 -6.11 1.20 3.67
C GLY A 98 -6.43 1.46 2.20
N GLY A 99 -7.33 0.65 1.65
CA GLY A 99 -7.78 0.71 0.25
C GLY A 99 -6.82 0.04 -0.75
N LYS A 100 -7.27 -0.11 -2.00
CA LYS A 100 -6.44 -0.60 -3.12
C LYS A 100 -5.43 0.48 -3.50
N SER A 101 -4.41 0.72 -2.68
CA SER A 101 -3.29 1.57 -3.06
C SER A 101 -2.55 0.89 -4.20
N GLN A 102 -2.88 1.32 -5.42
CA GLN A 102 -2.10 1.09 -6.62
C GLN A 102 -0.64 1.41 -6.27
N ARG A 103 0.25 0.43 -6.45
CA ARG A 103 1.68 0.71 -6.61
C ARG A 103 1.81 1.59 -7.86
N MET A 104 1.65 2.90 -7.73
CA MET A 104 1.98 3.82 -8.80
C MET A 104 3.49 3.91 -8.88
N ASN A 105 4.07 3.05 -9.70
CA ASN A 105 5.36 3.32 -10.31
C ASN A 105 5.21 4.62 -11.11
N GLY A 106 5.88 5.67 -10.62
CA GLY A 106 6.36 6.83 -11.36
C GLY A 106 5.38 7.50 -12.33
N LEU A 107 4.75 8.59 -11.89
CA LEU A 107 4.57 9.80 -12.68
C LEU A 107 4.37 10.97 -11.71
N LEU A 108 5.36 11.87 -11.66
CA LEU A 108 5.29 13.12 -10.92
C LEU A 108 4.13 13.97 -11.45
N SER A 109 3.20 14.36 -10.57
CA SER A 109 2.31 15.49 -10.84
C SER A 109 3.01 16.75 -10.32
N LYS A 110 3.73 17.45 -11.21
CA LYS A 110 4.24 18.80 -10.93
C LYS A 110 3.06 19.76 -10.72
N ALA A 111 3.20 20.59 -9.69
CA ALA A 111 2.32 21.72 -9.38
C ALA A 111 2.39 22.83 -10.45
N ASN A 112 1.26 23.53 -10.59
CA ASN A 112 1.06 24.92 -11.02
C ASN A 112 2.05 25.55 -12.03
N GLN A 113 1.58 25.72 -13.27
CA GLN A 113 1.82 26.97 -14.01
C GLN A 113 0.55 27.40 -14.77
N VAL A 114 0.09 28.59 -14.40
CA VAL A 114 -0.90 29.39 -15.10
C VAL A 114 -0.22 30.01 -16.32
N VAL A 115 -0.68 29.71 -17.53
CA VAL A 115 -0.39 30.54 -18.70
C VAL A 115 -1.56 30.53 -19.69
N THR A 116 -2.11 31.71 -19.92
CA THR A 116 -3.14 32.08 -20.90
C THR A 116 -2.59 32.08 -22.33
N ALA A 117 -3.30 31.52 -23.33
CA ALA A 117 -3.43 32.08 -24.70
C ALA A 117 -4.25 31.18 -25.66
N GLN A 118 -5.41 31.71 -26.07
CA GLN A 118 -5.99 31.79 -27.43
C GLN A 118 -5.94 30.61 -28.46
N ARG A 119 -7.15 30.03 -28.66
CA ARG A 119 -7.90 29.61 -29.88
C ARG A 119 -7.24 29.32 -31.26
N ARG A 120 -7.56 28.08 -31.74
CA ARG A 120 -8.03 27.59 -33.09
C ARG A 120 -6.99 27.29 -34.21
N PRO A 121 -7.33 26.46 -35.24
CA PRO A 121 -8.23 25.29 -35.31
C PRO A 121 -7.65 24.06 -36.06
N SER A 122 -8.46 22.99 -36.04
CA SER A 122 -8.39 21.65 -36.66
C SER A 122 -7.89 21.48 -38.11
N ARG A 123 -7.19 20.37 -38.41
CA ARG A 123 -7.21 19.74 -39.75
C ARG A 123 -6.97 18.21 -39.76
N SER A 124 -8.02 17.52 -40.21
CA SER A 124 -8.19 16.21 -40.89
C SER A 124 -7.28 14.98 -40.67
N LYS A 125 -7.99 13.89 -40.35
CA LYS A 125 -7.74 12.45 -40.56
C LYS A 125 -6.93 12.08 -41.82
N GLU A 126 -5.96 11.17 -41.66
CA GLU A 126 -5.58 10.23 -42.73
C GLU A 126 -5.32 8.81 -42.17
N LYS A 127 -6.04 7.84 -42.73
CA LYS A 127 -5.94 6.40 -42.47
C LYS A 127 -4.75 5.83 -43.23
N ARG A 128 -3.84 5.10 -42.58
CA ARG A 128 -3.01 4.08 -43.24
C ARG A 128 -3.14 2.72 -42.56
N LYS A 129 -3.73 1.78 -43.31
CA LYS A 129 -3.73 0.32 -43.08
C LYS A 129 -2.31 -0.22 -43.32
N SER A 130 -1.83 -1.09 -42.44
CA SER A 130 -0.79 -2.07 -42.80
C SER A 130 -1.04 -3.41 -42.09
N LYS A 131 -0.91 -4.48 -42.88
CA LYS A 131 -1.32 -5.87 -42.61
C LYS A 131 -0.28 -6.63 -41.76
N LYS A 132 -0.79 -7.41 -40.81
CA LYS A 132 -0.37 -8.73 -40.28
C LYS A 132 0.95 -9.34 -40.82
N LYS A 133 1.83 -9.79 -39.90
CA LYS A 133 2.49 -11.11 -40.00
C LYS A 133 2.85 -11.66 -38.60
N LYS A 134 2.10 -12.68 -38.17
CA LYS A 134 2.43 -13.55 -37.03
C LYS A 134 3.60 -14.46 -37.45
N LYS A 135 4.65 -14.57 -36.65
CA LYS A 135 5.68 -15.60 -36.81
C LYS A 135 5.66 -16.52 -35.57
N LYS A 136 5.10 -17.73 -35.76
CA LYS A 136 5.26 -18.87 -34.85
C LYS A 136 6.68 -19.43 -35.00
N ARG A 137 7.33 -19.77 -33.89
CA ARG A 137 8.43 -20.75 -33.78
C ARG A 137 8.13 -21.55 -32.51
N LYS A 138 7.47 -22.71 -32.64
CA LYS A 138 8.02 -24.09 -32.75
C LYS A 138 9.02 -24.41 -31.64
N GLY A 139 8.61 -25.36 -30.80
CA GLY A 139 9.31 -25.82 -29.61
C GLY A 139 10.54 -26.66 -29.92
N HIS A 140 11.32 -26.85 -28.86
CA HIS A 140 12.48 -27.70 -28.78
C HIS A 140 12.32 -28.53 -27.51
N VAL A 141 12.47 -29.85 -27.64
CA VAL A 141 12.57 -30.85 -26.57
C VAL A 141 13.76 -31.74 -26.95
N PRO A 142 14.28 -32.57 -26.04
CA PRO A 142 15.43 -32.31 -25.16
C PRO A 142 16.67 -33.12 -25.62
N GLU A 143 17.78 -32.94 -24.92
CA GLU A 143 18.81 -33.97 -24.75
C GLU A 143 19.01 -34.20 -23.26
#